data_AF-A0A238LJC4-F1
#
_entry.id   AF-A0A238LJC4-F1
#
_cell.length_a   1.000
_cell.length_b   1.000
_cell.length_c   1.000
_cell.angle_alpha   90.00
_cell.angle_beta   90.00
_cell.angle_gamma   90.00
#
_symmetry.space_group_name_H-M   'P 1'
#
loop_
_entity.id
_entity.type
_entity.pdbx_description
1 polymer ?
#
loop_
_entity_poly.entity_id
_entity_poly.type
_entity_poly.pdbx_seq_one_letter_code
_entity_poly.pdbx_strand_id
1 'polypeptide(L)'
;MQQSHNGSSYVAADLVDYLDAKGMVHVRGAPHHPQTQGKIERWHQTMKNRVLIENYFLPGDLERQIGTFIDHYNNHRYHESLANLTPADVYHGRGAKILKMREEIKKQTIRKRRLQHKSRRRLNSKRNRTRASVTKRPRKSEKP
;
A
#
# COMPACT_ATOMS: atom_id res chain seq x y z
N MET A 1 12.06 -17.36 -4.97
CA MET A 1 12.54 -18.73 -4.71
C MET A 1 11.44 -19.49 -4.01
N GLN A 2 10.87 -20.48 -4.70
CA GLN A 2 9.99 -21.53 -4.17
C GLN A 2 10.84 -22.53 -3.38
N GLN A 3 10.40 -22.91 -2.18
CA GLN A 3 10.65 -24.24 -1.58
C GLN A 3 9.39 -24.54 -0.75
N SER A 4 8.46 -25.34 -1.25
CA SER A 4 8.47 -26.80 -1.40
C SER A 4 8.57 -27.48 -0.04
N HIS A 5 7.41 -27.90 0.47
CA HIS A 5 7.33 -28.75 1.65
C HIS A 5 7.90 -30.12 1.29
N ASN A 6 8.76 -30.65 2.16
CA ASN A 6 9.35 -31.99 2.05
C ASN A 6 8.27 -33.07 1.90
N GLY A 7 7.91 -33.38 0.66
CA GLY A 7 7.61 -34.74 0.24
C GLY A 7 8.95 -35.37 -0.16
N SER A 8 9.45 -36.31 0.65
CA SER A 8 10.64 -37.08 0.30
C SER A 8 10.32 -37.91 -0.95
N SER A 9 10.88 -37.54 -2.09
CA SER A 9 11.50 -38.44 -3.07
C SER A 9 11.81 -37.67 -4.36
N TYR A 10 13.09 -37.61 -4.74
CA TYR A 10 13.62 -37.31 -6.08
C TYR A 10 13.92 -35.88 -6.59
N VAL A 11 13.70 -34.76 -5.87
CA VAL A 11 13.95 -33.40 -6.44
C VAL A 11 15.10 -32.62 -5.77
N ALA A 12 15.80 -33.20 -4.80
CA ALA A 12 16.79 -32.47 -4.01
C ALA A 12 18.19 -32.34 -4.67
N ALA A 13 18.59 -33.27 -5.55
CA ALA A 13 19.91 -33.24 -6.19
C ALA A 13 19.95 -32.28 -7.39
N ASP A 14 19.05 -32.47 -8.36
CA ASP A 14 18.97 -31.63 -9.57
C ASP A 14 18.73 -30.13 -9.26
N LEU A 15 18.00 -29.85 -8.17
CA LEU A 15 17.75 -28.47 -7.74
C LEU A 15 19.02 -27.82 -7.18
N VAL A 16 19.89 -28.58 -6.53
CA VAL A 16 21.17 -28.08 -6.02
C VAL A 16 22.11 -27.78 -7.18
N ASP A 17 22.20 -28.69 -8.16
CA ASP A 17 23.05 -28.51 -9.35
C ASP A 17 22.58 -27.30 -10.20
N TYR A 18 21.26 -27.10 -10.32
CA TYR A 18 20.71 -25.93 -11.01
C TYR A 18 21.01 -24.59 -10.31
N LEU A 19 20.97 -24.58 -8.97
CA LEU A 19 21.26 -23.38 -8.18
C LEU A 19 22.75 -23.01 -8.20
N ASP A 20 23.62 -24.01 -8.19
CA ASP A 20 25.08 -23.83 -8.30
C ASP A 20 25.47 -23.31 -9.69
N ALA A 21 24.86 -23.85 -10.75
CA ALA A 21 25.05 -23.38 -12.13
C ALA A 21 24.61 -21.92 -12.35
N LYS A 22 23.74 -21.37 -11.48
CA LYS A 22 23.28 -19.97 -11.52
C LYS A 22 24.05 -19.04 -10.57
N GLY A 23 25.09 -19.54 -9.89
CA GLY A 23 25.89 -18.74 -8.96
C GLY A 23 25.09 -18.23 -7.76
N MET A 24 23.99 -18.90 -7.42
CA MET A 24 23.12 -18.51 -6.32
C MET A 24 23.48 -19.31 -5.07
N VAL A 25 24.13 -18.65 -4.10
CA VAL A 25 24.52 -19.28 -2.83
C VAL A 25 23.27 -19.77 -2.09
N HIS A 26 23.18 -21.08 -1.88
CA HIS A 26 22.16 -21.71 -1.04
C HIS A 26 22.48 -21.43 0.45
N VAL A 27 22.03 -20.29 0.96
CA VAL A 27 22.18 -19.97 2.39
C VAL A 27 21.12 -20.73 3.19
N ARG A 28 21.53 -21.81 3.85
CA ARG A 28 20.72 -22.49 4.87
C ARG A 28 20.65 -21.61 6.11
N GLY A 29 19.49 -21.00 6.36
CA GLY A 29 19.23 -20.38 7.66
C GLY A 29 19.31 -21.45 8.76
N ALA A 30 20.01 -21.16 9.85
CA ALA A 30 20.11 -22.05 10.99
C ALA A 30 18.72 -22.49 11.47
N PRO A 31 18.56 -23.75 11.95
CA PRO A 31 17.30 -24.23 12.52
C PRO A 31 16.82 -23.28 13.63
N HIS A 32 15.52 -22.99 13.68
CA HIS A 32 14.85 -22.11 14.66
C HIS A 32 14.94 -20.59 14.44
N HIS A 33 14.78 -20.11 13.21
CA HIS A 33 14.51 -18.68 12.94
C HIS A 33 13.06 -18.43 12.48
N PRO A 34 12.05 -18.50 13.38
CA PRO A 34 10.62 -18.39 13.03
C PRO A 34 10.26 -17.05 12.37
N GLN A 35 11.04 -16.00 12.61
CA GLN A 35 10.78 -14.66 12.08
C GLN A 35 11.13 -14.51 10.59
N THR A 36 12.05 -15.35 10.08
CA THR A 36 12.46 -15.36 8.67
C THR A 36 11.53 -16.24 7.82
N GLN A 37 10.96 -17.28 8.42
CA GLN A 37 10.07 -18.26 7.77
C GLN A 37 8.58 -17.84 7.80
N GLY A 38 8.13 -17.12 8.83
CA GLY A 38 6.72 -16.72 8.93
C GLY A 38 6.23 -15.83 7.78
N LYS A 39 7.12 -15.12 7.07
CA LYS A 39 6.74 -14.30 5.91
C LYS A 39 6.34 -15.14 4.71
N ILE A 40 7.10 -16.20 4.40
CA ILE A 40 6.77 -17.08 3.26
C ILE A 40 5.57 -17.95 3.59
N GLU A 41 5.42 -18.38 4.85
CA GLU A 41 4.24 -19.10 5.31
C GLU A 41 2.98 -18.23 5.23
N ARG A 42 3.04 -16.99 5.74
CA ARG A 42 1.93 -16.02 5.61
C ARG A 42 1.61 -15.71 4.15
N TRP A 43 2.63 -15.63 3.29
CA TRP A 43 2.44 -15.43 1.85
C TRP A 43 1.70 -16.60 1.22
N HIS A 44 2.14 -17.84 1.45
CA HIS A 44 1.47 -19.05 0.99
C HIS A 44 0.04 -19.17 1.53
N GLN A 45 -0.18 -18.82 2.79
CA GLN A 45 -1.53 -18.80 3.38
C GLN A 45 -2.43 -17.76 2.71
N THR A 46 -1.92 -16.56 2.45
CA THR A 46 -2.66 -15.49 1.75
C THR A 46 -3.01 -15.90 0.32
N MET A 47 -2.08 -16.56 -0.36
CA MET A 47 -2.29 -17.12 -1.70
C MET A 47 -3.38 -18.18 -1.67
N LYS A 48 -3.25 -19.20 -0.80
CA LYS A 48 -4.23 -20.27 -0.64
C LYS A 48 -5.62 -19.70 -0.32
N ASN A 49 -5.74 -18.76 0.62
CA ASN A 49 -7.02 -18.16 0.97
C ASN A 49 -7.69 -17.38 -0.18
N ARG A 50 -6.92 -16.85 -1.13
CA ARG A 50 -7.48 -16.15 -2.30
C ARG A 50 -7.77 -17.06 -3.47
N VAL A 51 -6.93 -18.07 -3.67
CA VAL A 51 -7.05 -19.02 -4.80
C VAL A 51 -8.08 -20.13 -4.48
N LEU A 52 -8.21 -20.59 -3.23
CA LEU A 52 -9.19 -21.64 -2.85
C LEU A 52 -10.66 -21.20 -2.89
N ILE A 53 -10.96 -19.91 -3.10
CA ILE A 53 -12.35 -19.43 -3.15
C ILE A 53 -13.00 -19.75 -4.51
N GLU A 54 -12.20 -19.99 -5.56
CA GLU A 54 -12.69 -20.37 -6.88
C GLU A 54 -12.48 -21.88 -7.08
N ASN A 55 -13.56 -22.67 -7.06
CA ASN A 55 -13.51 -24.09 -7.39
C ASN A 55 -13.11 -24.24 -8.86
N TYR A 56 -11.86 -24.67 -9.12
CA TYR A 56 -11.33 -24.83 -10.47
C TYR A 56 -11.71 -26.18 -11.06
N PHE A 57 -12.40 -26.16 -12.20
CA PHE A 57 -12.74 -27.35 -12.98
C PHE A 57 -11.65 -27.69 -14.03
N LEU A 58 -10.68 -26.80 -14.28
CA LEU A 58 -9.59 -27.00 -15.24
C LEU A 58 -8.22 -26.52 -14.71
N PRO A 59 -7.11 -27.26 -14.97
CA PRO A 59 -5.77 -26.88 -14.53
C PRO A 59 -5.27 -25.52 -15.04
N GLY A 60 -5.65 -25.12 -16.27
CA GLY A 60 -5.22 -23.85 -16.86
C GLY A 60 -5.78 -22.61 -16.15
N ASP A 61 -6.96 -22.72 -15.54
CA ASP A 61 -7.56 -21.62 -14.78
C ASP A 61 -6.82 -21.37 -13.47
N LEU A 62 -6.33 -22.43 -12.83
CA LEU A 62 -5.53 -22.34 -11.61
C LEU A 62 -4.22 -21.59 -11.87
N GLU A 63 -3.50 -21.93 -12.95
CA GLU A 63 -2.25 -21.24 -13.31
C GLU A 63 -2.46 -19.75 -13.58
N ARG A 64 -3.51 -19.40 -14.33
CA ARG A 64 -3.88 -18.02 -14.61
C ARG A 64 -4.19 -17.24 -13.33
N GLN A 65 -4.88 -17.86 -12.39
CA GLN A 65 -5.29 -17.22 -11.14
C GLN A 65 -4.12 -17.08 -10.16
N ILE A 66 -3.21 -18.04 -10.12
CA ILE A 66 -1.93 -17.90 -9.40
C ILE A 66 -1.13 -16.74 -9.99
N GLY A 67 -1.02 -16.64 -11.32
CA GLY A 67 -0.33 -15.53 -11.98
C GLY A 67 -0.94 -14.17 -11.63
N THR A 68 -2.28 -14.08 -11.71
CA THR A 68 -3.04 -12.87 -11.34
C THR A 68 -2.83 -12.50 -9.87
N PHE A 69 -2.80 -13.49 -8.96
CA PHE A 69 -2.51 -13.25 -7.56
C PHE A 69 -1.09 -12.71 -7.34
N ILE A 70 -0.09 -13.31 -7.98
CA ILE A 70 1.33 -12.91 -7.86
C ILE A 70 1.51 -11.47 -8.34
N ASP A 71 0.96 -11.14 -9.52
CA ASP A 71 1.03 -9.80 -10.08
C ASP A 71 0.36 -8.78 -9.15
N HIS A 72 -0.86 -9.06 -8.71
CA HIS A 72 -1.56 -8.21 -7.76
C HIS A 72 -0.76 -8.04 -6.46
N TYR A 73 -0.21 -9.11 -5.89
CA TYR A 73 0.51 -9.05 -4.61
C TYR A 73 1.79 -8.21 -4.71
N ASN A 74 2.54 -8.35 -5.80
CA ASN A 74 3.85 -7.73 -5.98
C ASN A 74 3.78 -6.31 -6.54
N ASN A 75 2.84 -6.04 -7.45
CA ASN A 75 2.80 -4.79 -8.21
C ASN A 75 1.66 -3.85 -7.79
N HIS A 76 0.60 -4.36 -7.17
CA HIS A 76 -0.61 -3.57 -6.90
C HIS A 76 -0.97 -3.46 -5.42
N ARG A 77 -0.67 -4.48 -4.61
CA ARG A 77 -1.01 -4.50 -3.19
C ARG A 77 -0.06 -3.62 -2.39
N TYR A 78 -0.61 -2.63 -1.69
CA TYR A 78 0.10 -1.88 -0.68
C TYR A 78 0.20 -2.70 0.61
N HIS A 79 1.39 -2.71 1.22
CA HIS A 79 1.62 -3.40 2.49
C HIS A 79 1.99 -2.40 3.58
N GLU A 80 1.28 -2.45 4.71
CA GLU A 80 1.50 -1.54 5.84
C GLU A 80 2.92 -1.66 6.41
N SER A 81 3.44 -2.90 6.49
CA SER A 81 4.81 -3.18 6.91
C SER A 81 5.87 -2.57 5.98
N LEU A 82 5.49 -2.18 4.76
CA LEU A 82 6.33 -1.51 3.78
C LEU A 82 5.95 -0.03 3.62
N ALA A 83 5.38 0.59 4.67
CA ALA A 83 4.92 1.98 4.63
C ALA A 83 3.91 2.26 3.50
N ASN A 84 3.02 1.30 3.23
CA ASN A 84 2.06 1.33 2.12
C ASN A 84 2.74 1.50 0.75
N LEU A 85 3.85 0.79 0.56
CA LEU A 85 4.49 0.56 -0.73
C LEU A 85 4.18 -0.85 -1.22
N THR A 86 4.34 -1.05 -2.52
CA THR A 86 4.27 -2.39 -3.12
C THR A 86 5.62 -3.10 -2.96
N PRO A 87 5.67 -4.44 -2.92
CA PRO A 87 6.93 -5.17 -2.87
C PRO A 87 7.84 -4.81 -4.06
N ALA A 88 7.27 -4.60 -5.25
CA ALA A 88 8.01 -4.16 -6.43
C ALA A 88 8.64 -2.77 -6.23
N ASP A 89 7.98 -1.81 -5.59
CA ASP A 89 8.56 -0.49 -5.35
C ASP A 89 9.75 -0.54 -4.39
N VAL A 90 9.69 -1.43 -3.40
CA VAL A 90 10.79 -1.66 -2.45
C VAL A 90 11.95 -2.37 -3.14
N TYR A 91 11.67 -3.44 -3.88
CA TYR A 91 12.67 -4.24 -4.60
C TYR A 91 13.46 -3.39 -5.62
N HIS A 92 12.77 -2.53 -6.37
CA HIS A 92 13.40 -1.65 -7.35
C HIS A 92 13.98 -0.36 -6.72
N GLY A 93 14.02 -0.24 -5.39
CA GLY A 93 14.57 0.94 -4.70
C GLY A 93 13.79 2.25 -4.91
N ARG A 94 12.57 2.20 -5.48
CA ARG A 94 11.73 3.37 -5.75
C ARG A 94 11.00 3.87 -4.48
N GLY A 95 10.98 3.07 -3.42
CA GLY A 95 10.28 3.37 -2.18
C GLY A 95 10.61 4.72 -1.55
N ALA A 96 11.90 5.06 -1.42
CA ALA A 96 12.32 6.33 -0.81
C ALA A 96 11.81 7.55 -1.58
N LYS A 97 11.83 7.49 -2.92
CA LYS A 97 11.34 8.56 -3.80
C LYS A 97 9.83 8.75 -3.64
N ILE A 98 9.07 7.65 -3.59
CA ILE A 98 7.61 7.69 -3.40
C ILE A 98 7.25 8.30 -2.05
N LEU A 99 7.93 7.89 -0.98
CA LEU A 99 7.67 8.41 0.38
C LEU A 99 7.98 9.90 0.47
N LYS A 100 9.11 10.35 -0.08
CA LYS A 100 9.47 11.78 -0.13
C LYS A 100 8.42 12.60 -0.89
N MET A 101 7.98 12.10 -2.04
CA MET A 101 6.91 12.76 -2.82
C MET A 101 5.61 12.87 -2.02
N ARG A 102 5.20 11.80 -1.33
CA ARG A 102 4.00 11.78 -0.48
C ARG A 102 4.10 12.78 0.67
N GLU A 103 5.26 12.91 1.29
CA GLU A 103 5.52 13.88 2.37
C GLU A 103 5.33 15.32 1.87
N GLU A 104 5.90 15.66 0.72
CA GLU A 104 5.77 16.99 0.12
C GLU A 104 4.32 17.32 -0.26
N ILE A 105 3.59 16.38 -0.87
CA ILE A 105 2.16 16.53 -1.16
C ILE A 105 1.37 16.79 0.13
N LYS A 106 1.68 16.07 1.21
CA LYS A 106 1.03 16.26 2.52
C LYS A 106 1.29 17.66 3.07
N LYS A 107 2.54 18.14 3.05
CA LYS A 107 2.91 19.51 3.48
C LYS A 107 2.15 20.56 2.68
N GLN A 108 2.14 20.44 1.36
CA GLN A 108 1.42 21.36 0.46
C GLN A 108 -0.09 21.38 0.73
N THR A 109 -0.68 20.20 0.91
CA THR A 109 -2.11 20.05 1.20
C THR A 109 -2.48 20.73 2.52
N ILE A 110 -1.69 20.54 3.57
CA ILE A 110 -1.90 21.19 4.87
C ILE A 110 -1.79 22.72 4.74
N ARG A 111 -0.78 23.22 4.03
CA ARG A 111 -0.60 24.66 3.78
C ARG A 111 -1.80 25.25 3.04
N LYS A 112 -2.27 24.60 1.98
CA LYS A 112 -3.44 25.03 1.19
C LYS A 112 -4.69 25.08 2.06
N ARG A 113 -4.96 24.03 2.85
CA ARG A 113 -6.11 23.99 3.78
C ARG A 113 -6.05 25.11 4.82
N ARG A 114 -4.87 25.39 5.39
CA ARG A 114 -4.68 26.50 6.34
C ARG A 114 -4.98 27.86 5.72
N LEU A 115 -4.50 28.11 4.50
CA LEU A 115 -4.77 29.36 3.77
C LEU A 115 -6.25 29.53 3.48
N GLN A 116 -6.90 28.49 2.94
CA GLN A 116 -8.34 28.50 2.67
C GLN A 116 -9.15 28.78 3.93
N HIS A 117 -8.80 28.15 5.05
CA HIS A 117 -9.47 28.40 6.33
C HIS A 117 -9.31 29.85 6.81
N LYS A 118 -8.11 30.44 6.72
CA LYS A 118 -7.87 31.85 7.05
C LYS A 118 -8.66 32.78 6.15
N SER A 119 -8.68 32.54 4.84
CA SER A 119 -9.46 33.33 3.88
C SER A 119 -10.96 33.25 4.16
N ARG A 120 -11.48 32.04 4.45
CA ARG A 120 -12.88 31.84 4.80
C ARG A 120 -13.25 32.54 6.12
N ARG A 121 -12.38 32.50 7.14
CA ARG A 121 -12.57 33.26 8.38
C ARG A 121 -12.59 34.78 8.14
N ARG A 122 -11.67 35.30 7.32
CA ARG A 122 -11.63 36.73 6.96
C ARG A 122 -12.88 37.16 6.21
N LEU A 123 -13.35 36.37 5.24
CA LEU A 123 -14.59 36.61 4.50
C LEU A 123 -15.81 36.62 5.42
N ASN A 124 -15.92 35.65 6.32
CA ASN A 124 -17.02 35.60 7.29
C ASN A 124 -16.99 36.78 8.26
N SER A 125 -15.81 37.20 8.74
CA SER A 125 -15.66 38.40 9.57
C SER A 125 -16.10 39.68 8.84
N LYS A 126 -15.71 39.86 7.58
CA LYS A 126 -16.16 40.99 6.74
C LYS A 126 -17.68 40.96 6.54
N ARG A 127 -18.25 39.81 6.17
CA ARG A 127 -19.71 39.63 6.02
C ARG A 127 -20.47 39.98 7.30
N ASN A 128 -20.00 39.51 8.45
CA ASN A 128 -20.63 39.81 9.75
C ASN A 128 -20.55 41.31 10.09
N ARG A 129 -19.43 41.98 9.79
CA ARG A 129 -19.29 43.43 9.96
C ARG A 129 -20.27 44.21 9.07
N THR A 130 -20.35 43.87 7.78
CA THR A 130 -21.29 44.52 6.84
C THR A 130 -22.75 44.31 7.25
N ARG A 131 -23.09 43.12 7.72
CA ARG A 131 -24.44 42.79 8.20
C ARG A 131 -24.82 43.59 9.45
N ALA A 132 -23.87 43.76 10.39
CA ALA A 132 -24.06 44.56 11.60
C ALA A 132 -24.17 46.08 11.34
N SER A 133 -23.56 46.61 10.27
CA SER A 133 -23.72 48.01 9.87
C SER A 133 -25.07 48.29 9.19
N VAL A 134 -25.63 47.29 8.48
CA VAL A 134 -26.95 47.43 7.82
C VAL A 134 -28.09 47.43 8.85
N THR A 135 -27.99 46.63 9.92
CA THR A 135 -29.01 46.56 10.97
C THR A 135 -29.02 47.77 11.91
N LYS A 136 -27.98 48.62 11.90
CA LYS A 136 -27.88 49.85 12.70
C LYS A 136 -28.34 51.13 11.98
N ARG A 137 -28.87 51.05 10.74
CA ARG A 137 -29.49 52.23 10.11
C ARG A 137 -30.74 52.64 10.91
N PRO A 138 -30.86 53.90 11.35
CA PRO A 138 -32.04 54.34 12.09
C PRO A 138 -33.27 54.22 11.18
N ARG A 139 -34.36 53.62 11.69
CA ARG A 139 -35.68 53.77 11.05
C ARG A 139 -35.94 55.26 11.01
N LYS A 140 -36.02 55.84 9.81
CA LYS A 140 -36.48 57.22 9.67
C LYS A 140 -37.85 57.28 10.33
N SER A 141 -37.95 58.05 11.41
CA SER A 141 -39.23 58.38 12.04
C SER A 141 -40.03 59.20 11.05
N GLU A 142 -41.02 58.59 10.43
CA GLU A 142 -42.11 59.32 9.80
C GLU A 142 -42.82 60.11 10.93
N LYS A 143 -42.71 61.44 10.85
CA LYS A 143 -43.47 62.36 11.68
C LYS A 143 -44.81 62.67 10.98
N PRO A 144 -45.85 62.98 11.76
CA PRO A 144 -47.26 62.80 11.40
C PRO A 144 -47.75 63.70 10.26
#